data_AF-A0A8T6L1M3-F1
#
_entry.id   AF-A0A8T6L1M3-F1
#
_cell.length_a   1.000
_cell.length_b   1.000
_cell.length_c   1.000
_cell.angle_alpha   90.00
_cell.angle_beta   90.00
_cell.angle_gamma   90.00
#
_symmetry.space_group_name_H-M   'P 1'
#
loop_
_entity.id
_entity.type
_entity.pdbx_description
1 polymer ?
#
loop_
_entity_poly.entity_id
_entity_poly.type
_entity_poly.pdbx_seq_one_letter_code
_entity_poly.pdbx_strand_id
1 'polypeptide(L)'
;RGFKTLHRTQSMIMVHVASGIESPADIAREMGLTRQNVHHMAKSLIAEGLIEQAMDPKDPRRSVYRLSDAALDIRGAALETLGELEAALGERIGFAEVQQLKRLLGRDWGPEVTGHGELETAVSARPRSAG
;
A
#
# COMPACT_ATOMS: atom_id res chain seq x y z
N ARG A 1 -3.07 11.24 -17.15
CA ARG A 1 -1.77 11.04 -16.47
C ARG A 1 -1.82 9.66 -15.81
N GLY A 2 -1.03 8.69 -16.25
CA GLY A 2 -1.10 7.31 -15.76
C GLY A 2 0.06 7.03 -14.81
N PHE A 3 -0.23 6.56 -13.59
CA PHE A 3 0.78 6.06 -12.67
C PHE A 3 1.46 4.84 -13.31
N LYS A 4 2.80 4.79 -13.34
CA LYS A 4 3.53 3.62 -13.83
C LYS A 4 3.30 2.45 -12.87
N THR A 5 3.02 1.27 -13.43
CA THR A 5 2.81 0.05 -12.65
C THR A 5 4.09 -0.36 -11.95
N LEU A 6 4.12 -0.28 -10.62
CA LEU A 6 5.19 -0.83 -9.81
C LEU A 6 5.21 -2.36 -9.94
N HIS A 7 6.40 -2.95 -10.07
CA HIS A 7 6.54 -4.39 -9.97
C HIS A 7 6.14 -4.84 -8.55
N ARG A 8 5.53 -6.03 -8.38
CA ARG A 8 5.01 -6.52 -7.09
C ARG A 8 5.98 -6.32 -5.93
N THR A 9 7.26 -6.60 -6.15
CA THR A 9 8.32 -6.47 -5.15
C THR A 9 8.62 -5.01 -4.78
N GLN A 10 8.51 -4.07 -5.71
CA GLN A 10 8.65 -2.64 -5.43
C GLN A 10 7.48 -2.12 -4.60
N SER A 11 6.26 -2.59 -4.89
CA SER A 11 5.09 -2.30 -4.06
C SER A 11 5.25 -2.80 -2.63
N MET A 12 5.84 -3.98 -2.44
CA MET A 12 6.13 -4.50 -1.09
C MET A 12 7.16 -3.66 -0.34
N ILE A 13 8.21 -3.16 -1.01
CA ILE A 13 9.16 -2.21 -0.40
C ILE A 13 8.43 -0.94 0.06
N MET A 14 7.56 -0.39 -0.79
CA MET A 14 6.73 0.78 -0.46
C MET A 14 5.85 0.54 0.77
N VAL A 15 5.20 -0.63 0.85
CA VAL A 15 4.36 -1.01 2.01
C VAL A 15 5.18 -1.10 3.29
N HIS A 16 6.36 -1.72 3.25
CA HIS A 16 7.24 -1.82 4.41
C HIS A 16 7.73 -0.45 4.89
N VAL A 17 8.17 0.42 3.98
CA VAL A 17 8.59 1.80 4.31
C VAL A 17 7.42 2.59 4.88
N ALA A 18 6.23 2.51 4.28
CA ALA A 18 5.03 3.17 4.80
C ALA A 18 4.57 2.65 6.17
N SER A 19 4.95 1.41 6.51
CA SER A 19 4.67 0.79 7.82
C SER A 19 5.77 1.05 8.86
N GLY A 20 6.81 1.83 8.52
CA GLY A 20 7.91 2.20 9.41
C GLY A 20 9.11 1.24 9.43
N ILE A 21 9.14 0.25 8.54
CA ILE A 21 10.33 -0.59 8.33
C ILE A 21 11.23 0.12 7.32
N GLU A 22 12.09 1.00 7.83
CA GLU A 22 12.87 1.91 6.99
C GLU A 22 14.26 1.37 6.62
N SER A 23 14.81 0.41 7.36
CA SER A 23 16.20 -0.05 7.13
C SER A 23 16.28 -1.11 6.02
N PRO A 24 17.22 -0.99 5.05
CA PRO A 24 17.35 -1.95 3.96
C PRO A 24 17.59 -3.39 4.42
N ALA A 25 18.22 -3.55 5.59
CA ALA A 25 18.48 -4.85 6.19
C ALA A 25 17.18 -5.51 6.71
N ASP A 26 16.31 -4.71 7.32
CA ASP A 26 15.04 -5.18 7.88
C ASP A 26 14.04 -5.48 6.76
N ILE A 27 13.99 -4.62 5.74
CA ILE A 27 13.19 -4.85 4.52
C ILE A 27 13.64 -6.15 3.82
N ALA A 28 14.95 -6.37 3.69
CA ALA A 28 15.48 -7.59 3.08
C ALA A 28 15.08 -8.85 3.84
N ARG A 29 15.19 -8.81 5.18
CA ARG A 29 14.78 -9.92 6.05
C ARG A 29 13.29 -10.23 5.90
N GLU A 30 12.44 -9.21 5.92
CA GLU A 30 10.99 -9.41 5.89
C GLU A 30 10.48 -9.83 4.51
N MET A 31 11.20 -9.46 3.45
CA MET A 31 10.89 -9.89 2.09
C MET A 31 11.54 -11.22 1.70
N GLY A 32 12.39 -11.81 2.55
CA GLY A 32 13.18 -13.00 2.21
C GLY A 32 14.16 -12.78 1.06
N LEU A 33 14.67 -11.55 0.91
CA LEU A 33 15.58 -11.13 -0.15
C LEU A 33 16.97 -10.78 0.40
N THR A 34 17.94 -10.63 -0.51
CA THR A 34 19.24 -10.08 -0.16
C THR A 34 19.18 -8.56 -0.09
N ARG A 35 20.09 -7.94 0.69
CA ARG A 35 20.23 -6.47 0.73
C ARG A 35 20.52 -5.87 -0.64
N GLN A 36 21.28 -6.57 -1.49
CA GLN A 36 21.58 -6.14 -2.86
C GLN A 36 20.31 -6.09 -3.73
N ASN A 37 19.42 -7.08 -3.61
CA ASN A 37 18.14 -7.09 -4.33
C ASN A 37 17.25 -5.92 -3.89
N VAL A 38 17.13 -5.71 -2.58
CA VAL A 38 16.36 -4.58 -2.03
C VAL A 38 16.95 -3.25 -2.51
N HIS A 39 18.28 -3.09 -2.47
CA HIS A 39 18.91 -1.86 -2.94
C HIS A 39 18.71 -1.64 -4.45
N HIS A 40 18.83 -2.68 -5.26
CA HIS A 40 18.56 -2.61 -6.70
C HIS A 40 17.13 -2.15 -6.99
N MET A 41 16.15 -2.71 -6.27
CA MET A 41 14.73 -2.34 -6.44
C MET A 41 14.40 -0.95 -5.90
N ALA A 42 15.02 -0.58 -4.78
CA ALA A 42 14.89 0.75 -4.18
C ALA A 42 15.45 1.85 -5.09
N LYS A 43 16.51 1.59 -5.86
CA LYS A 43 17.05 2.57 -6.81
C LYS A 43 16.00 3.10 -7.78
N SER A 44 15.13 2.24 -8.30
CA SER A 44 14.06 2.68 -9.20
C SER A 44 13.03 3.54 -8.47
N LEU A 45 12.65 3.16 -7.25
CA LEU A 45 11.72 3.94 -6.42
C LEU A 45 12.31 5.31 -6.02
N ILE A 46 13.62 5.38 -5.79
CA ILE A 46 14.35 6.63 -5.53
C ILE A 46 14.40 7.50 -6.80
N ALA A 47 14.72 6.90 -7.95
CA ALA A 47 14.76 7.61 -9.23
C ALA A 47 13.38 8.15 -9.64
N GLU A 48 12.31 7.46 -9.25
CA GLU A 48 10.93 7.88 -9.44
C GLU A 48 10.45 8.90 -8.38
N GLY A 49 11.29 9.21 -7.39
CA GLY A 49 10.96 10.14 -6.32
C GLY A 49 9.81 9.64 -5.45
N LEU A 50 9.67 8.33 -5.26
CA LEU A 50 8.66 7.73 -4.36
C LEU A 50 9.21 7.50 -2.94
N ILE A 51 10.51 7.19 -2.87
CA ILE A 51 11.24 7.10 -1.61
C ILE A 51 12.55 7.87 -1.73
N GLU A 52 13.15 8.21 -0.59
CA GLU A 52 14.47 8.78 -0.50
C GLU A 52 15.36 7.94 0.42
N GLN A 53 16.66 8.03 0.19
CA GLN A 53 17.66 7.41 1.05
C GLN A 53 18.20 8.45 2.03
N ALA A 54 18.05 8.21 3.32
CA ALA A 54 18.51 9.08 4.39
C ALA A 54 19.44 8.34 5.36
N MET A 55 20.08 9.09 6.27
CA MET A 55 20.82 8.53 7.40
C MET A 55 19.86 8.28 8.57
N ASP A 56 20.10 7.20 9.32
CA ASP A 56 19.34 6.91 10.55
C ASP A 56 19.69 7.96 11.61
N PRO A 57 18.71 8.69 12.18
CA PRO A 57 18.95 9.69 13.21
C PRO A 57 19.52 9.11 14.50
N LYS A 58 19.36 7.79 14.72
CA LYS A 58 19.90 7.08 15.90
C LYS A 58 21.31 6.53 15.64
N ASP A 59 21.66 6.26 14.38
CA ASP A 59 22.98 5.77 13.99
C ASP A 59 23.35 6.26 12.57
N PRO A 60 24.14 7.34 12.43
CA PRO A 60 24.51 7.89 11.13
C PRO A 60 25.27 6.91 10.22
N ARG A 61 25.81 5.80 10.76
CA ARG A 61 26.46 4.77 9.94
C ARG A 61 25.46 3.90 9.18
N ARG A 62 24.16 3.99 9.53
CA ARG A 62 23.08 3.25 8.89
C ARG A 62 22.31 4.16 7.95
N SER A 63 21.98 3.59 6.80
CA SER A 63 21.05 4.21 5.86
C SER A 63 19.65 3.63 6.04
N VAL A 64 18.65 4.48 5.84
CA VAL A 64 17.23 4.17 5.88
C VAL A 64 16.54 4.70 4.62
N TYR A 65 15.41 4.11 4.27
CA TYR A 65 14.50 4.60 3.24
C TYR A 65 13.29 5.26 3.88
N ARG A 66 12.91 6.42 3.36
CA ARG A 66 11.70 7.14 3.76
C ARG A 66 10.86 7.45 2.55
N LEU A 67 9.57 7.70 2.74
CA LEU A 67 8.76 8.30 1.68
C LEU A 67 9.34 9.68 1.37
N SER A 68 9.48 10.01 0.10
CA SER A 68 9.95 11.33 -0.31
C SER A 68 8.82 12.37 -0.15
N ASP A 69 9.19 13.65 -0.05
CA ASP A 69 8.22 14.74 -0.09
C ASP A 69 7.45 14.77 -1.44
N ALA A 70 8.12 14.45 -2.55
CA ALA A 70 7.46 14.31 -3.85
C ALA A 70 6.41 13.17 -3.86
N ALA A 71 6.58 12.13 -3.05
CA ALA A 71 5.56 11.09 -2.89
C ALA A 71 4.32 11.62 -2.16
N LEU A 72 4.45 12.63 -1.30
CA LEU A 72 3.31 13.32 -0.69
C LEU A 72 2.51 14.11 -1.74
N ASP A 73 3.20 14.76 -2.69
CA ASP A 73 2.55 15.43 -3.83
C ASP A 73 1.87 14.44 -4.77
N ILE A 74 2.54 13.31 -5.06
CA ILE A 74 1.95 12.19 -5.82
C ILE A 74 0.72 11.63 -5.09
N ARG A 75 0.77 11.52 -3.76
CA ARG A 75 -0.38 11.13 -2.93
C ARG A 75 -1.50 12.16 -3.02
N GLY A 76 -1.18 13.45 -3.02
CA GLY A 76 -2.15 14.53 -3.24
C GLY A 76 -2.86 14.36 -4.59
N ALA A 77 -2.10 14.22 -5.67
CA ALA A 77 -2.63 14.00 -7.01
C ALA A 77 -3.45 12.70 -7.13
N ALA A 78 -3.03 11.63 -6.43
CA ALA A 78 -3.77 10.37 -6.38
C ALA A 78 -5.10 10.52 -5.62
N LEU A 79 -5.11 11.23 -4.48
CA LEU A 79 -6.32 11.53 -3.73
C LEU A 79 -7.29 12.41 -4.52
N GLU A 80 -6.77 13.40 -5.25
CA GLU A 80 -7.55 14.24 -6.15
C GLU A 80 -8.21 13.41 -7.25
N THR A 81 -7.43 12.56 -7.92
CA THR A 81 -7.95 11.63 -8.96
C THR A 81 -9.00 10.66 -8.39
N LEU A 82 -8.79 10.15 -7.18
CA LEU A 82 -9.77 9.30 -6.48
C LEU A 82 -11.05 10.10 -6.17
N GLY A 83 -10.93 11.37 -5.77
CA GLY A 83 -12.07 12.26 -5.57
C GLY A 83 -12.87 12.49 -6.84
N GLU A 84 -12.22 12.69 -7.98
CA GLU A 84 -12.88 12.80 -9.29
C GLU A 84 -13.64 11.51 -9.66
N LEU A 85 -13.03 10.35 -9.42
CA LEU A 85 -13.68 9.05 -9.64
C LEU A 85 -14.88 8.84 -8.72
N GLU A 86 -14.77 9.21 -7.44
CA GLU A 86 -15.87 9.16 -6.47
C GLU A 86 -17.03 10.06 -6.89
N ALA A 87 -16.74 11.27 -7.38
CA ALA A 87 -17.76 12.18 -7.91
C ALA A 87 -18.46 11.58 -9.13
N ALA A 88 -17.70 11.04 -10.09
CA ALA A 88 -18.25 10.38 -11.27
C ALA A 88 -19.11 9.14 -10.92
N LEU A 89 -18.74 8.39 -9.87
CA LEU A 89 -19.56 7.30 -9.34
C LEU A 89 -20.80 7.83 -8.65
N GLY A 90 -20.69 8.90 -7.85
CA GLY A 90 -21.81 9.54 -7.17
C GLY A 90 -22.91 9.99 -8.13
N GLU A 91 -22.52 10.57 -9.27
CA GLU A 91 -23.45 10.95 -10.34
C GLU A 91 -24.13 9.74 -11.02
N ARG A 92 -23.49 8.57 -11.04
CA ARG A 92 -24.00 7.37 -11.74
C ARG A 92 -24.86 6.47 -10.88
N ILE A 93 -24.47 6.26 -9.62
CA ILE A 93 -25.08 5.28 -8.72
C ILE A 93 -25.63 5.90 -7.43
N GLY A 94 -25.48 7.21 -7.24
CA GLY A 94 -25.88 7.94 -6.05
C GLY A 94 -24.76 8.10 -5.02
N PHE A 95 -24.66 9.29 -4.43
CA PHE A 95 -23.64 9.60 -3.42
C PHE A 95 -23.81 8.78 -2.14
N ALA A 96 -25.03 8.43 -1.76
CA ALA A 96 -25.30 7.62 -0.56
C ALA A 96 -24.74 6.20 -0.70
N GLU A 97 -24.86 5.63 -1.89
CA GLU A 97 -24.39 4.30 -2.28
C GLU A 97 -22.86 4.26 -2.32
N VAL A 98 -22.21 5.30 -2.87
CA VAL A 98 -20.75 5.45 -2.82
C VAL A 98 -20.26 5.53 -1.37
N GLN A 99 -20.92 6.30 -0.51
CA GLN A 99 -20.57 6.37 0.91
C GLN A 99 -20.80 5.04 1.64
N GLN A 100 -21.84 4.30 1.27
CA GLN A 100 -22.04 2.95 1.79
C GLN A 100 -20.92 2.00 1.36
N LEU A 101 -20.50 2.03 0.09
CA LEU A 101 -19.38 1.24 -0.41
C LEU A 101 -18.08 1.55 0.35
N LYS A 102 -17.76 2.84 0.54
CA LYS A 102 -16.59 3.27 1.33
C LYS A 102 -16.62 2.72 2.75
N ARG A 103 -17.78 2.84 3.41
CA ARG A 103 -17.97 2.27 4.76
C ARG A 103 -17.79 0.76 4.79
N LEU A 104 -18.23 0.05 3.75
CA LEU A 104 -18.09 -1.41 3.69
C LEU A 104 -16.64 -1.82 3.42
N LEU A 105 -15.96 -1.18 2.47
CA LEU A 105 -14.55 -1.43 2.16
C LEU A 105 -13.60 -1.06 3.30
N GLY A 106 -13.93 -0.04 4.09
CA GLY A 106 -13.13 0.38 5.24
C GLY A 106 -13.36 -0.42 6.53
N ARG A 107 -14.24 -1.44 6.52
CA ARG A 107 -14.39 -2.34 7.68
C ARG A 107 -13.17 -3.22 7.86
N ASP A 108 -13.05 -3.82 9.04
CA ASP A 108 -12.20 -4.99 9.19
C ASP A 108 -12.83 -6.15 8.39
N TRP A 109 -12.07 -6.70 7.45
CA TRP A 109 -12.48 -7.82 6.60
C TRP A 109 -12.09 -9.18 7.19
N GLY A 110 -11.48 -9.18 8.39
CA GLY A 110 -10.92 -10.38 8.98
C GLY A 110 -9.50 -10.67 8.46
N PRO A 111 -8.92 -11.80 8.88
CA PRO A 111 -7.56 -12.18 8.53
C PRO A 111 -7.35 -12.33 7.01
N GLU A 112 -6.11 -12.17 6.57
CA GLU A 112 -5.71 -12.38 5.17
C GLU A 112 -6.14 -13.77 4.70
N VAL A 113 -6.83 -13.84 3.56
CA VAL A 113 -7.22 -15.12 2.96
C VAL A 113 -6.00 -15.77 2.32
N THR A 114 -5.27 -16.56 3.10
CA THR A 114 -4.05 -17.25 2.66
C THR A 114 -4.37 -18.62 2.06
N GLY A 115 -4.90 -18.64 0.83
CA GLY A 115 -4.93 -19.84 -0.03
C GLY A 115 -6.31 -20.29 -0.52
N HIS A 116 -6.31 -21.06 -1.61
CA HIS A 116 -7.51 -21.55 -2.31
C HIS A 116 -8.42 -22.49 -1.47
N GLY A 117 -7.95 -23.00 -0.32
CA GLY A 117 -8.69 -23.95 0.53
C GLY A 117 -9.54 -23.31 1.64
N GLU A 118 -9.36 -22.02 1.95
CA GLU A 118 -10.05 -21.34 3.07
C GLU A 118 -11.20 -20.42 2.62
N LEU A 119 -11.37 -20.26 1.30
CA LEU A 119 -12.48 -19.48 0.72
C LEU A 119 -13.85 -20.11 1.00
N GLU A 120 -13.93 -21.44 1.16
CA GLU A 120 -15.20 -22.14 1.48
C GLU A 120 -15.65 -21.95 2.93
N THR A 121 -14.70 -21.88 3.88
CA THR A 121 -15.02 -21.71 5.31
C THR A 121 -15.40 -20.27 5.66
N ALA A 122 -14.76 -19.27 5.05
CA ALA A 122 -15.08 -17.86 5.28
C ALA A 122 -16.47 -17.45 4.75
N VAL A 123 -16.93 -18.05 3.64
CA VAL A 123 -18.27 -17.79 3.08
C VAL A 123 -19.39 -18.46 3.88
N SER A 124 -19.12 -19.60 4.52
CA SER A 124 -20.10 -20.39 5.28
C SER A 124 -20.39 -19.83 6.68
N ALA A 125 -19.46 -19.08 7.28
CA ALA A 125 -19.59 -18.53 8.64
C ALA A 125 -20.48 -17.27 8.76
N ARG A 126 -21.34 -16.97 7.78
CA ARG A 126 -22.37 -15.92 7.95
C ARG A 126 -23.30 -16.32 9.10
N PRO A 127 -23.50 -15.49 10.14
CA PRO A 127 -24.62 -15.69 11.03
C PRO A 127 -25.90 -15.58 10.20
N ARG A 128 -26.74 -16.62 10.26
CA ARG A 128 -28.09 -16.57 9.72
C ARG A 128 -28.78 -15.36 10.33
N SER A 129 -29.21 -14.43 9.48
CA SER A 129 -30.11 -13.35 9.85
C SER A 129 -31.31 -13.95 10.59
N ALA A 130 -31.45 -13.62 11.89
CA ALA A 130 -32.71 -13.78 12.58
C ALA A 130 -33.71 -12.81 11.94
N GLY A 131 -34.92 -13.32 11.67
CA GLY A 131 -35.98 -12.64 10.94
C GLY A 131 -36.59 -11.44 11.66
#